data_AF-A0A438CX78-F1
#
_entry.id   AF-A0A438CX78-F1
#
_cell.length_a   1.000
_cell.length_b   1.000
_cell.length_c   1.000
_cell.angle_alpha   90.00
_cell.angle_beta   90.00
_cell.angle_gamma   90.00
#
_symmetry.space_group_name_H-M   'P 1'
#
loop_
_entity.id
_entity.type
_entity.pdbx_description
1 polymer ?
#
loop_
_entity_poly.entity_id
_entity_poly.type
_entity_poly.pdbx_seq_one_letter_code
_entity_poly.pdbx_strand_id
1 'polypeptide(L)'
;MGICKHLPNLHPNLQWLYLARNHLSGQLPTTLSLCGELLYLSLSINKFRESIPREIGNLSKLEEISLYDNSLVGSIPTSFGPCVGAKSPFRQSPIKYWHLAPGS
;
A
#
# COMPACT_ATOMS: atom_id res chain seq x y z
N MET A 1 -11.13 -3.03 -11.52
CA MET A 1 -10.51 -1.97 -12.36
C MET A 1 -9.09 -1.76 -11.86
N GLY A 2 -8.07 -1.81 -12.73
CA GLY A 2 -6.66 -1.73 -12.33
C GLY A 2 -6.04 -0.40 -12.71
N ILE A 3 -5.61 0.39 -11.71
CA ILE A 3 -5.03 1.73 -11.87
C ILE A 3 -3.81 1.71 -12.80
N CYS A 4 -2.86 0.79 -12.57
CA CYS A 4 -1.65 0.67 -13.41
C CYS A 4 -1.94 0.08 -14.81
N LYS A 5 -3.09 -0.58 -15.03
CA LYS A 5 -3.47 -1.15 -16.34
C LYS A 5 -4.08 -0.12 -17.29
N HIS A 6 -4.66 0.97 -16.76
CA HIS A 6 -5.33 2.00 -17.55
C HIS A 6 -4.50 3.28 -17.71
N LEU A 7 -3.28 3.31 -17.15
CA LEU A 7 -2.34 4.42 -17.25
C LEU A 7 -1.06 4.00 -18.01
N PRO A 8 -1.17 3.53 -19.27
CA PRO A 8 -0.04 3.01 -20.03
C PRO A 8 1.09 4.04 -20.24
N ASN A 9 0.80 5.34 -20.12
CA ASN A 9 1.77 6.42 -20.32
C ASN A 9 2.39 6.98 -19.02
N LEU A 10 1.89 6.56 -17.84
CA LEU A 10 2.45 6.94 -16.53
C LEU A 10 3.39 5.86 -15.96
N HIS A 11 3.36 4.67 -16.58
CA HIS A 11 3.78 3.40 -16.01
C HIS A 11 5.28 3.24 -15.70
N PRO A 12 6.24 3.93 -16.35
CA PRO A 12 7.66 3.75 -16.00
C PRO A 12 8.22 4.79 -15.03
N ASN A 13 7.44 5.75 -14.52
CA ASN A 13 7.99 6.81 -13.65
C ASN A 13 7.09 7.18 -12.46
N LEU A 14 5.98 6.47 -12.25
CA LEU A 14 5.09 6.78 -11.15
C LEU A 14 5.74 6.39 -9.82
N GLN A 15 6.34 7.37 -9.15
CA GLN A 15 7.04 7.21 -7.88
C GLN A 15 6.13 7.49 -6.67
N TRP A 16 5.13 8.36 -6.82
CA TRP A 16 4.20 8.72 -5.74
C TRP A 16 2.75 8.51 -6.17
N LEU A 17 2.01 7.73 -5.38
CA LEU A 17 0.58 7.58 -5.54
C LEU A 17 -0.16 7.89 -4.24
N TYR A 18 -0.76 9.07 -4.18
CA TYR A 18 -1.56 9.54 -3.06
C TYR A 18 -3.05 9.49 -3.40
N LEU A 19 -3.77 8.52 -2.84
CA LEU A 19 -5.22 8.38 -2.95
C LEU A 19 -5.90 8.35 -1.58
N ALA A 20 -5.22 8.89 -0.56
CA ALA A 20 -5.75 8.95 0.79
C ALA A 20 -7.01 9.82 0.88
N ARG A 21 -7.87 9.54 1.88
CA ARG A 21 -9.10 10.31 2.16
C ARG A 21 -10.08 10.32 1.00
N ASN A 22 -10.29 9.16 0.38
CA ASN A 22 -11.28 8.99 -0.66
C ASN A 22 -12.38 8.01 -0.21
N HIS A 23 -13.34 7.77 -1.08
CA HIS A 23 -14.37 6.75 -0.89
C HIS A 23 -14.09 5.48 -1.71
N LEU A 24 -12.82 5.21 -2.03
CA LEU A 24 -12.44 4.01 -2.77
C LEU A 24 -12.77 2.77 -1.95
N SER A 25 -13.32 1.75 -2.60
CA SER A 25 -13.83 0.56 -1.93
C SER A 25 -13.58 -0.71 -2.73
N GLY A 26 -13.75 -1.86 -2.08
CA GLY A 26 -13.48 -3.17 -2.66
C GLY A 26 -12.11 -3.70 -2.23
N GLN A 27 -11.59 -4.68 -2.96
CA GLN A 27 -10.28 -5.26 -2.70
C GLN A 27 -9.16 -4.38 -3.27
N LEU A 28 -7.97 -4.46 -2.69
CA LEU A 28 -6.78 -3.87 -3.29
C LEU A 28 -6.46 -4.60 -4.61
N PRO A 29 -6.33 -3.87 -5.74
CA PRO A 29 -6.10 -4.51 -7.03
C PRO A 29 -4.67 -5.03 -7.13
N THR A 30 -4.50 -6.32 -7.45
CA THR A 30 -3.20 -6.97 -7.67
C THR A 30 -2.36 -6.26 -8.74
N THR A 31 -3.00 -5.58 -9.68
CA THR A 31 -2.35 -4.78 -10.72
C THR A 31 -1.56 -3.59 -10.19
N LEU A 32 -1.70 -3.20 -8.91
CA LEU A 32 -0.82 -2.19 -8.30
C LEU A 32 0.65 -2.62 -8.36
N SER A 33 0.91 -3.93 -8.30
CA SER A 33 2.25 -4.52 -8.47
C SER A 33 2.95 -4.18 -9.79
N LEU A 34 2.20 -3.75 -10.81
CA LEU A 34 2.76 -3.39 -12.11
C LEU A 34 3.46 -2.03 -12.10
N CYS A 35 3.11 -1.16 -11.15
CA CYS A 35 3.74 0.14 -10.97
C CYS A 35 5.09 0.00 -10.22
N GLY A 36 6.05 -0.72 -10.82
CA GLY A 36 7.31 -1.13 -10.17
C GLY A 36 8.25 0.01 -9.73
N GLU A 37 8.00 1.23 -10.16
CA GLU A 37 8.78 2.43 -9.82
C GLU A 37 8.21 3.20 -8.62
N LEU A 38 7.12 2.72 -8.02
CA LEU A 38 6.53 3.35 -6.85
C LEU A 38 7.48 3.32 -5.65
N LEU A 39 7.73 4.50 -5.11
CA LEU A 39 8.45 4.74 -3.87
C LEU A 39 7.46 4.96 -2.71
N TYR A 40 6.34 5.64 -2.95
CA TYR A 40 5.35 6.00 -1.93
C TYR A 40 3.92 5.69 -2.38
N LEU A 41 3.21 4.91 -1.57
CA LEU A 41 1.80 4.55 -1.80
C LEU A 41 0.95 4.89 -0.57
N SER A 42 0.03 5.83 -0.71
CA SER A 42 -0.95 6.15 0.34
C SER A 42 -2.37 5.87 -0.11
N LEU A 43 -2.99 4.86 0.49
CA LEU A 43 -4.40 4.48 0.31
C LEU A 43 -5.18 4.63 1.63
N SER A 44 -4.62 5.35 2.59
CA SER A 44 -5.21 5.55 3.91
C SER A 44 -6.56 6.26 3.87
N ILE A 45 -7.41 6.03 4.87
CA ILE A 45 -8.73 6.67 4.99
C ILE A 45 -9.56 6.40 3.73
N ASN A 46 -9.83 5.13 3.48
CA ASN A 46 -10.66 4.63 2.38
C ASN A 46 -11.55 3.48 2.90
N LYS A 47 -12.22 2.77 2.01
CA LYS A 47 -13.13 1.65 2.32
C LYS A 47 -12.64 0.33 1.70
N PHE A 48 -11.32 0.17 1.55
CA PHE A 48 -10.75 -1.09 1.07
C PHE A 48 -11.02 -2.22 2.08
N ARG A 49 -11.31 -3.42 1.58
CA ARG A 49 -11.72 -4.60 2.33
C ARG A 49 -10.86 -5.81 1.96
N GLU A 50 -10.94 -6.86 2.76
CA GLU A 50 -10.19 -8.11 2.60
C GLU A 50 -8.67 -7.97 2.82
N SER A 51 -7.90 -9.00 2.45
CA SER A 51 -6.46 -9.06 2.66
C SER A 51 -5.68 -8.22 1.67
N ILE A 52 -4.51 -7.78 2.12
CA ILE A 52 -3.51 -7.17 1.26
C ILE A 52 -2.97 -8.26 0.30
N PRO A 53 -3.08 -8.08 -1.02
CA PRO A 53 -2.55 -9.04 -1.97
C PRO A 53 -1.03 -9.15 -1.84
N ARG A 54 -0.50 -10.37 -1.88
CA ARG A 54 0.95 -10.62 -1.82
C ARG A 54 1.71 -9.96 -2.95
N GLU A 55 1.04 -9.74 -4.09
CA GLU A 55 1.57 -9.12 -5.30
C GLU A 55 2.04 -7.67 -5.02
N ILE A 56 1.49 -6.99 -4.01
CA ILE A 56 1.97 -5.65 -3.62
C ILE A 56 3.42 -5.71 -3.13
N GLY A 57 3.86 -6.85 -2.58
CA GLY A 57 5.27 -7.06 -2.23
C GLY A 57 6.22 -7.16 -3.45
N ASN A 58 5.70 -7.21 -4.68
CA ASN A 58 6.54 -7.10 -5.88
C ASN A 58 6.98 -5.65 -6.18
N LEU A 59 6.46 -4.66 -5.44
CA LEU A 59 6.90 -3.27 -5.51
C LEU A 59 8.25 -3.13 -4.79
N SER A 60 9.31 -3.61 -5.42
CA SER A 60 10.66 -3.71 -4.83
C SER A 60 11.30 -2.36 -4.49
N LYS A 61 10.81 -1.27 -5.09
CA LYS A 61 11.27 0.10 -4.83
C LYS A 61 10.45 0.83 -3.76
N LEU A 62 9.38 0.21 -3.26
CA LEU A 62 8.47 0.87 -2.33
C LEU A 62 9.15 1.11 -0.99
N GLU A 63 9.29 2.37 -0.62
CA GLU A 63 9.85 2.82 0.65
C GLU A 63 8.74 2.94 1.70
N GLU A 64 7.60 3.51 1.32
CA GLU A 64 6.49 3.77 2.24
C GLU A 64 5.14 3.29 1.69
N ILE A 65 4.38 2.60 2.55
CA ILE A 65 2.99 2.24 2.29
C ILE A 65 2.09 2.61 3.47
N SER A 66 0.99 3.30 3.17
CA SER A 66 0.01 3.74 4.16
C SER A 66 -1.37 3.21 3.84
N LEU A 67 -1.85 2.28 4.68
CA LEU A 67 -3.12 1.57 4.52
C LEU A 67 -4.11 1.79 5.69
N TYR A 68 -3.76 2.64 6.66
CA TYR A 68 -4.56 2.85 7.87
C TYR A 68 -5.96 3.39 7.54
N ASP A 69 -6.90 3.19 8.47
CA ASP A 69 -8.29 3.64 8.32
C ASP A 69 -8.94 3.09 7.03
N ASN A 70 -8.85 1.76 6.91
CA ASN A 70 -9.56 0.94 5.93
C ASN A 70 -10.21 -0.25 6.67
N SER A 71 -10.94 -1.09 5.94
CA SER A 71 -11.55 -2.33 6.44
C SER A 71 -10.79 -3.59 5.99
N LEU A 72 -9.48 -3.47 5.75
CA LEU A 72 -8.61 -4.58 5.36
C LEU A 72 -8.51 -5.59 6.50
N VAL A 73 -8.46 -6.90 6.22
CA VAL A 73 -8.39 -8.02 7.18
C VAL A 73 -7.24 -8.99 6.87
N GLY A 74 -6.81 -9.83 7.81
CA GLY A 74 -5.73 -10.81 7.58
C GLY A 74 -4.33 -10.28 7.92
N SER A 75 -3.29 -11.09 7.65
CA SER A 75 -1.90 -10.74 7.97
C SER A 75 -1.26 -9.84 6.90
N ILE A 76 -0.22 -9.12 7.31
CA ILE A 76 0.65 -8.43 6.36
C ILE A 76 1.42 -9.51 5.57
N PRO A 77 1.38 -9.50 4.23
CA PRO A 77 2.10 -10.48 3.42
C PRO A 77 3.59 -10.50 3.74
N THR A 78 4.18 -11.69 3.81
CA THR A 78 5.63 -11.87 4.00
C THR A 78 6.46 -11.26 2.87
N SER A 79 5.84 -11.02 1.71
CA SER A 79 6.44 -10.34 0.57
C SER A 79 6.77 -8.86 0.81
N PHE A 80 6.30 -8.25 1.91
CA PHE A 80 6.76 -6.91 2.34
C PHE A 80 8.17 -6.90 2.93
N GLY A 81 8.82 -8.06 3.06
CA GLY A 81 10.17 -8.19 3.60
C GLY A 81 10.27 -7.85 5.10
N PRO A 82 11.41 -8.14 5.74
CA PRO A 82 11.64 -7.82 7.15
C PRO A 82 11.77 -6.30 7.44
N CYS A 83 11.85 -5.47 6.41
CA CYS A 83 12.10 -4.03 6.51
C CYS A 83 10.83 -3.16 6.57
N VAL A 84 9.64 -3.70 6.29
CA VAL A 84 8.39 -3.00 6.61
C VAL A 84 8.06 -3.35 8.05
N GLY A 85 8.06 -2.36 8.94
CA GLY A 85 7.65 -2.46 10.34
C GLY A 85 6.18 -2.86 10.51
N ALA A 86 5.86 -4.07 10.06
CA ALA A 86 4.58 -4.73 10.11
C ALA A 86 4.25 -5.15 11.55
N LYS A 87 4.04 -4.17 12.43
CA LYS A 87 3.48 -4.42 13.77
C LYS A 87 1.96 -4.53 13.64
N SER A 88 1.45 -5.75 13.53
CA SER A 88 0.03 -6.07 13.74
C SER A 88 -0.35 -5.93 15.24
N PRO A 89 -1.64 -5.84 15.64
CA PRO A 89 -2.85 -6.07 14.84
C PRO A 89 -3.91 -4.97 14.95
N PHE A 90 -4.83 -4.99 13.98
CA PHE A 90 -6.26 -4.72 14.12
C PHE A 90 -6.72 -4.00 15.38
N ARG A 91 -7.16 -2.76 15.16
CA ARG A 91 -8.10 -2.00 15.98
C ARG A 91 -7.58 -1.59 17.37
N GLN A 92 -6.91 -0.44 17.42
CA GLN A 92 -7.30 0.68 18.29
C GLN A 92 -6.58 1.98 17.87
N SER A 93 -7.34 3.06 17.87
CA SER A 93 -7.09 4.46 17.48
C SER A 93 -5.94 5.15 18.25
N PRO A 94 -5.73 6.47 18.07
CA PRO A 94 -5.36 7.20 16.87
C PRO A 94 -3.90 7.74 16.97
N ILE A 95 -3.32 8.11 15.83
CA ILE A 95 -2.02 8.80 15.72
C ILE A 95 -0.77 7.93 16.00
N LYS A 96 -0.25 7.31 14.94
CA LYS A 96 1.20 7.20 14.74
C LYS A 96 1.50 7.47 13.27
N TYR A 97 2.11 8.63 13.02
CA TYR A 97 2.86 8.86 11.79
C TYR A 97 4.03 7.88 11.78
N TRP A 98 4.13 7.06 10.74
CA TRP A 98 5.22 6.11 10.56
C TRP A 98 6.29 6.79 9.72
N HIS A 99 7.35 7.31 10.35
CA HIS A 99 8.57 7.67 9.64
C HIS A 99 9.51 6.46 9.66
N LEU A 100 10.03 6.08 8.50
CA LEU A 100 11.17 5.18 8.38
C LEU A 100 12.33 5.79 9.17
N ALA A 101 12.84 5.07 10.17
CA ALA A 101 14.17 5.38 10.67
C ALA A 101 15.18 4.87 9.61
N PRO A 102 16.11 5.70 9.13
CA PRO A 102 17.13 5.22 8.21
C PRO A 102 18.14 4.36 8.99
N GLY A 103 18.34 3.13 8.53
CA GLY A 103 19.54 2.33 8.75
C GLY A 103 19.69 1.63 10.11
N SER A 104 19.64 0.29 10.05
CA SER A 104 20.61 -0.61 10.68
C SER A 104 20.51 -1.98 10.04
#